data_AF-A0A927EYT9-F1
#
_entry.id   AF-A0A927EYT9-F1
#
_cell.length_a   1.000
_cell.length_b   1.000
_cell.length_c   1.000
_cell.angle_alpha   90.00
_cell.angle_beta   90.00
_cell.angle_gamma   90.00
#
_symmetry.space_group_name_H-M   'P 1'
#
loop_
_entity.id
_entity.type
_entity.pdbx_description
1 polymer ?
#
loop_
_entity_poly.entity_id
_entity_poly.type
_entity_poly.pdbx_seq_one_letter_code
_entity_poly.pdbx_strand_id
1 'polypeptide(L)'
;MAGRLGYDGVEIMVWTDPVSQDVEALRRLADQHGVPVLAVHAPCLLITQRVWSTDPWTKLQRARSAAERLGAATVVVHPPFRWQRGYARAFVDGVWRMAGETDVRFAVENMYPWRYRDREMQAYAPDWDPTNDDYRHFTIDLSHTATSRTDTLAMLDRMGDRLGHVHIADGNGSAKDEHLVPGRGTQPCAEVLGHLATSGFDGHVVVEVNTRRAMSSAEREADLAEALAFTRLHLGATAHRS
;
A
#
# COMPACT_ATOMS: atom_id res chain seq x y z
N MET A 1 3.40 -7.17 17.86
CA MET A 1 3.59 -5.71 18.06
C MET A 1 2.30 -4.96 17.79
N ALA A 2 1.71 -5.05 16.60
CA ALA A 2 0.45 -4.38 16.22
C ALA A 2 -0.63 -4.36 17.33
N GLY A 3 -1.02 -5.52 17.84
CA GLY A 3 -2.08 -5.60 18.87
C GLY A 3 -1.72 -4.95 20.21
N ARG A 4 -0.43 -4.95 20.61
CA ARG A 4 0.01 -4.28 21.84
C ARG A 4 0.06 -2.76 21.68
N LEU A 5 0.43 -2.29 20.49
CA LEU A 5 0.46 -0.88 20.13
C LEU A 5 -0.95 -0.32 19.85
N GLY A 6 -1.95 -1.19 19.72
CA GLY A 6 -3.34 -0.83 19.51
C GLY A 6 -3.66 -0.46 18.06
N TYR A 7 -2.98 -1.07 17.08
CA TYR A 7 -3.40 -1.00 15.67
C TYR A 7 -4.75 -1.71 15.48
N ASP A 8 -5.60 -1.13 14.64
CA ASP A 8 -6.95 -1.64 14.37
C ASP A 8 -6.94 -2.89 13.47
N GLY A 9 -5.85 -3.11 12.74
CA GLY A 9 -5.63 -4.25 11.86
C GLY A 9 -4.25 -4.22 11.23
N VAL A 10 -3.99 -5.17 10.34
CA VAL A 10 -2.74 -5.23 9.55
C VAL A 10 -3.03 -5.42 8.07
N GLU A 11 -2.15 -4.86 7.24
CA GLU A 11 -1.94 -5.32 5.88
C GLU A 11 -0.89 -6.43 5.87
N ILE A 12 -1.15 -7.49 5.09
CA ILE A 12 -0.17 -8.55 4.88
C ILE A 12 0.53 -8.36 3.55
N MET A 13 1.81 -7.99 3.61
CA MET A 13 2.72 -8.08 2.48
C MET A 13 3.07 -9.54 2.19
N VAL A 14 2.56 -10.09 1.09
CA VAL A 14 2.84 -11.47 0.68
C VAL A 14 4.27 -11.55 0.16
N TRP A 15 5.13 -12.21 0.95
CA TRP A 15 6.58 -12.20 0.74
C TRP A 15 7.16 -13.60 0.53
N THR A 16 8.50 -13.70 0.50
CA THR A 16 9.21 -14.99 0.43
C THR A 16 9.07 -15.81 1.72
N ASP A 17 8.66 -15.20 2.82
CA ASP A 17 8.38 -15.91 4.07
C ASP A 17 7.13 -16.81 3.90
N PRO A 18 7.21 -18.13 4.20
CA PRO A 18 6.10 -19.06 4.03
C PRO A 18 4.84 -18.71 4.83
N VAL A 19 4.98 -18.07 6.00
CA VAL A 19 3.83 -17.70 6.85
C VAL A 19 2.96 -16.66 6.15
N SER A 20 3.58 -15.69 5.45
CA SER A 20 2.84 -14.68 4.67
C SER A 20 2.07 -15.27 3.48
N GLN A 21 2.35 -16.52 3.11
CA GLN A 21 1.72 -17.23 2.00
C GLN A 21 0.63 -18.21 2.46
N ASP A 22 0.56 -18.53 3.76
CA ASP A 22 -0.38 -19.47 4.35
C ASP A 22 -1.55 -18.73 5.02
N VAL A 23 -2.69 -18.71 4.33
CA VAL A 23 -3.94 -18.07 4.78
C VAL A 23 -4.41 -18.59 6.14
N GLU A 24 -4.27 -19.89 6.42
CA GLU A 24 -4.71 -20.44 7.71
C GLU A 24 -3.75 -20.08 8.83
N ALA A 25 -2.44 -19.98 8.54
CA ALA A 25 -1.48 -19.46 9.52
C ALA A 25 -1.76 -18.00 9.85
N LEU A 26 -2.01 -17.16 8.83
CA LEU A 26 -2.38 -15.75 9.02
C LEU A 26 -3.66 -15.61 9.83
N ARG A 27 -4.70 -16.38 9.52
CA ARG A 27 -5.96 -16.37 10.29
C ARG A 27 -5.74 -16.74 11.76
N ARG A 28 -4.97 -17.80 12.03
CA ARG A 28 -4.63 -18.19 13.42
C ARG A 28 -3.87 -17.10 14.16
N LEU A 29 -2.93 -16.41 13.49
CA LEU A 29 -2.17 -15.31 14.08
C LEU A 29 -3.07 -14.09 14.36
N ALA A 30 -3.97 -13.76 13.43
CA ALA A 30 -4.96 -12.70 13.61
C ALA A 30 -5.86 -12.99 14.82
N ASP A 31 -6.41 -14.20 14.90
CA ASP A 31 -7.25 -14.66 16.02
C ASP A 31 -6.48 -14.63 17.35
N GLN A 32 -5.24 -15.15 17.36
CA GLN A 32 -4.40 -15.21 18.55
C GLN A 32 -4.05 -13.82 19.10
N HIS A 33 -3.84 -12.85 18.22
CA HIS A 33 -3.43 -11.50 18.61
C HIS A 33 -4.58 -10.50 18.69
N GLY A 34 -5.79 -10.89 18.28
CA GLY A 34 -6.95 -9.99 18.23
C GLY A 34 -6.77 -8.85 17.24
N VAL A 35 -6.01 -9.05 16.16
CA VAL A 35 -5.72 -8.03 15.13
C VAL A 35 -6.11 -8.58 13.77
N PRO A 36 -7.21 -8.09 13.17
CA PRO A 36 -7.69 -8.60 11.88
C PRO A 36 -6.74 -8.22 10.74
N VAL A 37 -6.77 -9.01 9.67
CA VAL A 37 -6.15 -8.65 8.39
C VAL A 37 -7.17 -7.82 7.60
N LEU A 38 -6.80 -6.59 7.27
CA LEU A 38 -7.68 -5.64 6.57
C LEU A 38 -7.37 -5.54 5.07
N ALA A 39 -6.12 -5.81 4.70
CA ALA A 39 -5.66 -5.77 3.32
C ALA A 39 -4.60 -6.84 3.05
N VAL A 40 -4.48 -7.22 1.77
CA VAL A 40 -3.44 -8.14 1.27
C VAL A 40 -2.66 -7.43 0.17
N HIS A 41 -1.36 -7.27 0.35
CA HIS A 41 -0.49 -6.77 -0.70
C HIS A 41 -0.03 -7.94 -1.59
N ALA A 42 -0.38 -7.89 -2.88
CA ALA A 42 -0.08 -8.98 -3.79
C ALA A 42 1.45 -9.14 -4.02
N PRO A 43 1.97 -10.35 -4.26
CA PRO A 43 3.40 -10.56 -4.50
C PRO A 43 3.84 -10.03 -5.89
N CYS A 44 4.08 -8.73 -5.96
CA CYS A 44 4.40 -7.97 -7.17
C CYS A 44 5.87 -7.53 -7.28
N LEU A 45 6.67 -7.64 -6.20
CA LEU A 45 8.07 -7.20 -6.18
C LEU A 45 9.03 -8.15 -6.91
N LEU A 46 10.20 -7.66 -7.31
CA LEU A 46 11.23 -8.43 -8.04
C LEU A 46 11.65 -9.73 -7.33
N ILE A 47 11.70 -9.71 -5.99
CA ILE A 47 12.10 -10.88 -5.21
C ILE A 47 10.94 -11.87 -4.99
N THR A 48 9.71 -11.44 -5.22
CA THR A 48 8.48 -12.24 -5.05
C THR A 48 7.97 -12.83 -6.37
N GLN A 49 8.76 -12.78 -7.45
CA GLN A 49 8.33 -13.21 -8.77
C GLN A 49 7.89 -14.68 -8.85
N ARG A 50 8.35 -15.54 -7.94
CA ARG A 50 7.95 -16.96 -7.85
C ARG A 50 7.00 -17.27 -6.69
N VAL A 51 6.69 -16.29 -5.84
CA VAL A 51 5.75 -16.50 -4.72
C VAL A 51 4.37 -16.81 -5.29
N TRP A 52 3.77 -17.89 -4.80
CA TRP A 52 2.52 -18.51 -5.27
C TRP A 52 2.50 -19.02 -6.72
N SER A 53 2.99 -18.27 -7.70
CA SER A 53 3.02 -18.64 -9.11
C SER A 53 4.06 -17.81 -9.86
N THR A 54 4.43 -18.20 -11.08
CA THR A 54 5.14 -17.31 -12.01
C THR A 54 4.18 -16.54 -12.92
N ASP A 55 2.91 -16.95 -13.01
CA ASP A 55 1.86 -16.23 -13.73
C ASP A 55 1.25 -15.12 -12.84
N PRO A 56 1.35 -13.83 -13.23
CA PRO A 56 0.83 -12.73 -12.44
C PRO A 56 -0.69 -12.76 -12.25
N TRP A 57 -1.46 -13.27 -13.22
CA TRP A 57 -2.92 -13.37 -13.06
C TRP A 57 -3.30 -14.40 -12.00
N THR A 58 -2.66 -15.56 -12.01
CA THR A 58 -2.80 -16.55 -10.94
C THR A 58 -2.45 -15.96 -9.56
N LYS A 59 -1.45 -15.08 -9.47
CA LYS A 59 -1.13 -14.41 -8.19
C LYS A 59 -2.25 -13.50 -7.73
N LEU A 60 -2.84 -12.68 -8.61
CA LEU A 60 -3.95 -11.81 -8.25
C LEU A 60 -5.20 -12.60 -7.85
N GLN A 61 -5.49 -13.71 -8.54
CA GLN A 61 -6.57 -14.62 -8.15
C GLN A 61 -6.34 -15.24 -6.77
N ARG A 62 -5.09 -15.59 -6.43
CA ARG A 62 -4.75 -16.08 -5.10
C ARG A 62 -4.79 -14.99 -4.03
N ALA A 63 -4.35 -13.78 -4.35
CA ALA A 63 -4.48 -12.62 -3.46
C ALA A 63 -5.95 -12.32 -3.15
N ARG A 64 -6.81 -12.37 -4.16
CA ARG A 64 -8.27 -12.28 -4.00
C ARG A 64 -8.81 -13.33 -3.05
N SER A 65 -8.50 -14.61 -3.32
CA SER A 65 -8.98 -15.72 -2.49
C SER A 65 -8.45 -15.64 -1.04
N ALA A 66 -7.21 -15.17 -0.86
CA ALA A 66 -6.65 -14.90 0.46
C ALA A 66 -7.42 -13.78 1.17
N ALA A 67 -7.68 -12.66 0.49
CA ALA A 67 -8.43 -11.54 1.05
C ALA A 67 -9.85 -11.95 1.45
N GLU A 68 -10.59 -12.62 0.55
CA GLU A 68 -11.95 -13.13 0.83
C GLU A 68 -11.97 -14.07 2.05
N ARG A 69 -10.98 -14.97 2.18
CA ARG A 69 -10.89 -15.91 3.31
C ARG A 69 -10.47 -15.26 4.62
N LEU A 70 -9.69 -14.17 4.56
CA LEU A 70 -9.26 -13.41 5.73
C LEU A 70 -10.27 -12.33 6.14
N GLY A 71 -11.27 -12.05 5.30
CA GLY A 71 -12.20 -10.94 5.49
C GLY A 71 -11.59 -9.57 5.20
N ALA A 72 -10.50 -9.52 4.42
CA ALA A 72 -9.84 -8.29 4.02
C ALA A 72 -10.61 -7.60 2.88
N ALA A 73 -10.74 -6.28 2.95
CA ALA A 73 -11.51 -5.49 1.99
C ALA A 73 -10.72 -5.12 0.73
N THR A 74 -9.39 -5.10 0.82
CA THR A 74 -8.51 -4.59 -0.25
C THR A 74 -7.39 -5.56 -0.61
N VAL A 75 -7.13 -5.69 -1.91
CA VAL A 75 -5.89 -6.22 -2.45
C VAL A 75 -5.10 -5.08 -3.09
N VAL A 76 -3.92 -4.79 -2.56
CA VAL A 76 -3.00 -3.79 -3.15
C VAL A 76 -2.22 -4.45 -4.29
N VAL A 77 -2.14 -3.75 -5.42
CA VAL A 77 -1.51 -4.26 -6.65
C VAL A 77 -0.59 -3.20 -7.24
N HIS A 78 0.64 -3.58 -7.58
CA HIS A 78 1.51 -2.71 -8.37
C HIS A 78 1.23 -2.84 -9.87
N PRO A 79 1.41 -1.75 -10.63
CA PRO A 79 1.59 -1.81 -12.07
C PRO A 79 2.63 -2.88 -12.48
N PRO A 80 2.40 -3.59 -13.59
CA PRO A 80 3.33 -4.55 -14.16
C PRO A 80 4.72 -3.98 -14.42
N PHE A 81 5.75 -4.83 -14.32
CA PHE A 81 7.05 -4.49 -14.89
C PHE A 81 6.97 -4.50 -16.43
N ARG A 82 7.70 -3.59 -17.08
CA ARG A 82 7.69 -3.44 -18.55
C ARG A 82 8.04 -4.70 -19.34
N TRP A 83 8.87 -5.59 -18.79
CA TRP A 83 9.21 -6.85 -19.46
C TRP A 83 8.09 -7.89 -19.40
N GLN A 84 7.08 -7.71 -18.55
CA GLN A 84 5.90 -8.58 -18.47
C GLN A 84 4.87 -8.18 -19.55
N ARG A 85 5.29 -8.16 -20.82
CA ARG A 85 4.56 -7.53 -21.93
C ARG A 85 3.09 -7.95 -22.06
N GLY A 86 2.80 -9.25 -21.92
CA GLY A 86 1.44 -9.77 -22.02
C GLY A 86 0.55 -9.32 -20.85
N TYR A 87 1.10 -9.35 -19.64
CA TYR A 87 0.43 -8.86 -18.44
C TYR A 87 0.21 -7.35 -18.52
N ALA A 88 1.23 -6.57 -18.89
CA ALA A 88 1.15 -5.12 -19.08
C ALA A 88 0.06 -4.70 -20.07
N ARG A 89 -0.05 -5.37 -21.21
CA ARG A 89 -1.06 -5.05 -22.23
C ARG A 89 -2.49 -5.28 -21.74
N ALA A 90 -2.70 -6.29 -20.91
CA ALA A 90 -4.02 -6.68 -20.42
C ALA A 90 -4.32 -6.16 -19.00
N PHE A 91 -3.43 -5.35 -18.43
CA PHE A 91 -3.47 -5.05 -17.00
C PHE A 91 -4.71 -4.24 -16.61
N VAL A 92 -4.98 -3.13 -17.31
CA VAL A 92 -6.13 -2.25 -17.06
C VAL A 92 -7.44 -3.02 -17.17
N ASP A 93 -7.70 -3.64 -18.32
CA ASP A 93 -8.91 -4.44 -18.57
C ASP A 93 -9.03 -5.63 -17.60
N GLY A 94 -7.91 -6.26 -17.26
CA GLY A 94 -7.88 -7.42 -16.38
C GLY A 94 -8.20 -7.08 -14.93
N VAL A 95 -7.69 -5.95 -14.42
CA VAL A 95 -8.03 -5.44 -13.07
C VAL A 95 -9.52 -5.06 -13.01
N TRP A 96 -10.04 -4.38 -14.04
CA TRP A 96 -11.48 -4.08 -14.15
C TRP A 96 -12.35 -5.34 -14.13
N ARG A 97 -11.99 -6.35 -14.92
CA ARG A 97 -12.70 -7.63 -14.93
C ARG A 97 -12.73 -8.25 -13.54
N MET A 98 -11.58 -8.31 -12.86
CA MET A 98 -11.49 -8.88 -11.51
C MET A 98 -12.34 -8.10 -10.49
N ALA A 99 -12.40 -6.77 -10.60
CA ALA A 99 -13.22 -5.93 -9.74
C ALA A 99 -14.74 -6.15 -9.94
N GLY A 100 -15.16 -6.83 -11.02
CA GLY A 100 -16.55 -7.23 -11.24
C GLY A 100 -16.91 -8.61 -10.69
N GLU A 101 -15.95 -9.37 -10.17
CA GLU A 101 -16.11 -10.77 -9.75
C GLU A 101 -16.15 -10.95 -8.21
N THR A 102 -15.97 -9.87 -7.45
CA THR A 102 -15.85 -9.87 -5.99
C THR A 102 -16.09 -8.47 -5.41
N ASP A 103 -16.39 -8.38 -4.12
CA ASP A 103 -16.49 -7.11 -3.38
C ASP A 103 -15.10 -6.59 -2.93
N VAL A 104 -14.06 -7.42 -3.02
CA VAL A 104 -12.68 -7.02 -2.69
C VAL A 104 -12.19 -5.96 -3.67
N ARG A 105 -11.72 -4.83 -3.14
CA ARG A 105 -11.16 -3.72 -3.90
C ARG A 105 -9.76 -4.08 -4.39
N PHE A 106 -9.54 -4.12 -5.70
CA PHE A 106 -8.20 -4.14 -6.27
C PHE A 106 -7.71 -2.71 -6.43
N ALA A 107 -6.88 -2.26 -5.49
CA ALA A 107 -6.36 -0.90 -5.45
C ALA A 107 -4.97 -0.85 -6.10
N VAL A 108 -4.87 -0.12 -7.22
CA VAL A 108 -3.59 0.00 -7.94
C VAL A 108 -2.76 1.11 -7.32
N GLU A 109 -1.55 0.75 -6.89
CA GLU A 109 -0.65 1.64 -6.16
C GLU A 109 0.22 2.49 -7.09
N ASN A 110 0.43 3.76 -6.73
CA ASN A 110 1.41 4.59 -7.41
C ASN A 110 2.82 4.08 -7.12
N MET A 111 3.59 3.87 -8.18
CA MET A 111 5.00 3.52 -8.07
C MET A 111 5.85 4.78 -8.30
N TYR A 112 7.10 4.58 -8.69
CA TYR A 112 8.03 5.66 -8.98
C TYR A 112 8.97 5.24 -10.12
N PRO A 113 9.48 6.20 -10.91
CA PRO A 113 10.48 5.89 -11.91
C PRO A 113 11.80 5.49 -11.23
N TRP A 114 12.51 4.54 -11.82
CA TRP A 114 13.79 4.08 -11.28
C TRP A 114 14.90 5.05 -11.71
N ARG A 115 15.67 5.56 -10.75
CA ARG A 115 16.77 6.48 -11.03
C ARG A 115 18.11 5.85 -10.71
N TYR A 116 19.01 5.87 -11.68
CA TYR A 116 20.40 5.47 -11.52
C TYR A 116 21.31 6.55 -12.10
N ARG A 117 22.03 7.26 -11.21
CA ARG A 117 22.75 8.51 -11.55
C ARG A 117 21.79 9.50 -12.23
N ASP A 118 22.16 10.05 -13.39
CA ASP A 118 21.36 11.02 -14.14
C ASP A 118 20.35 10.35 -15.10
N ARG A 119 20.17 9.02 -15.02
CA ARG A 119 19.23 8.29 -15.89
C ARG A 119 17.97 7.91 -15.13
N GLU A 120 16.84 8.27 -15.71
CA GLU A 120 15.53 7.80 -15.32
C GLU A 120 15.10 6.64 -16.24
N MET A 121 14.62 5.56 -15.64
CA MET A 121 14.09 4.39 -16.33
C MET A 121 12.63 4.21 -15.94
N GLN A 122 11.74 4.27 -16.92
CA GLN A 122 10.40 3.73 -16.74
C GLN A 122 10.54 2.22 -16.52
N ALA A 123 10.23 1.73 -15.31
CA ALA A 123 10.30 0.32 -14.96
C ALA A 123 8.94 -0.38 -15.07
N TYR A 124 7.87 0.41 -15.05
CA TYR A 124 6.48 -0.04 -15.02
C TYR A 124 5.76 0.21 -16.36
N ALA A 125 4.74 -0.59 -16.63
CA ALA A 125 3.80 -0.42 -17.74
C ALA A 125 2.39 -0.80 -17.28
N PRO A 126 1.33 -0.06 -17.66
CA PRO A 126 1.33 1.07 -18.59
C PRO A 126 2.09 2.31 -18.11
N ASP A 127 1.98 2.66 -16.83
CA ASP A 127 2.70 3.76 -16.19
C ASP A 127 3.02 3.40 -14.72
N TRP A 128 3.92 4.14 -14.08
CA TRP A 128 4.11 4.15 -12.63
C TRP A 128 3.10 5.05 -11.92
N ASP A 129 2.57 6.08 -12.61
CA ASP A 129 1.44 6.88 -12.12
C ASP A 129 0.12 6.22 -12.59
N PRO A 130 -0.61 5.52 -11.70
CA PRO A 130 -1.81 4.80 -12.08
C PRO A 130 -2.96 5.75 -12.45
N THR A 131 -2.88 7.04 -12.10
CA THR A 131 -3.94 8.02 -12.43
C THR A 131 -3.97 8.39 -13.91
N ASN A 132 -2.98 7.94 -14.70
CA ASN A 132 -2.96 8.06 -16.15
C ASN A 132 -3.82 7.02 -16.87
N ASP A 133 -4.28 5.99 -16.15
CA ASP A 133 -5.12 4.92 -16.68
C ASP A 133 -6.41 4.80 -15.86
N ASP A 134 -7.39 4.10 -16.42
CA ASP A 134 -8.69 3.94 -15.78
C ASP A 134 -8.70 2.70 -14.90
N TYR A 135 -8.57 2.88 -13.58
CA TYR A 135 -8.78 1.82 -12.59
C TYR A 135 -9.97 2.15 -11.67
N ARG A 136 -10.61 1.12 -11.12
CA ARG A 136 -11.75 1.29 -10.21
C ARG A 136 -11.33 1.86 -8.85
N HIS A 137 -10.18 1.41 -8.33
CA HIS A 137 -9.67 1.82 -7.03
C HIS A 137 -8.17 2.08 -7.09
N PHE A 138 -7.72 3.03 -6.26
CA PHE A 138 -6.31 3.42 -6.13
C PHE A 138 -5.80 3.22 -4.71
N THR A 139 -4.51 2.89 -4.62
CA THR A 139 -3.70 3.09 -3.41
C THR A 139 -2.78 4.28 -3.63
N ILE A 140 -2.73 5.21 -2.67
CA ILE A 140 -1.66 6.22 -2.64
C ILE A 140 -0.62 5.84 -1.60
N ASP A 141 0.66 5.78 -2.01
CA ASP A 141 1.82 5.67 -1.15
C ASP A 141 2.64 6.95 -1.20
N LEU A 142 2.84 7.55 -0.03
CA LEU A 142 3.51 8.85 0.11
C LEU A 142 5.03 8.76 0.03
N SER A 143 5.64 7.62 0.39
CA SER A 143 7.07 7.39 0.12
C SER A 143 7.32 7.35 -1.39
N HIS A 144 6.41 6.74 -2.16
CA HIS A 144 6.47 6.71 -3.61
C HIS A 144 6.20 8.09 -4.25
N THR A 145 5.30 8.92 -3.71
CA THR A 145 5.16 10.31 -4.18
C THR A 145 6.43 11.12 -3.91
N ALA A 146 7.07 10.91 -2.75
CA ALA A 146 8.38 11.49 -2.46
C ALA A 146 9.41 11.08 -3.50
N THR A 147 9.61 9.76 -3.68
CA THR A 147 10.63 9.22 -4.60
C THR A 147 10.36 9.63 -6.04
N SER A 148 9.10 9.67 -6.50
CA SER A 148 8.76 10.15 -7.84
C SER A 148 8.91 11.66 -8.00
N ARG A 149 8.90 12.41 -6.89
CA ARG A 149 8.82 13.88 -6.82
C ARG A 149 7.49 14.41 -7.38
N THR A 150 6.44 13.65 -7.14
CA THR A 150 5.07 14.01 -7.52
C THR A 150 4.43 14.79 -6.39
N ASP A 151 3.65 15.81 -6.74
CA ASP A 151 2.79 16.49 -5.78
C ASP A 151 1.71 15.52 -5.27
N THR A 152 1.83 15.14 -4.00
CA THR A 152 0.94 14.17 -3.33
C THR A 152 -0.51 14.63 -3.33
N LEU A 153 -0.78 15.91 -3.04
CA LEU A 153 -2.14 16.42 -2.95
C LEU A 153 -2.78 16.48 -4.33
N ALA A 154 -2.02 16.89 -5.34
CA ALA A 154 -2.51 16.87 -6.73
C ALA A 154 -2.78 15.44 -7.23
N MET A 155 -2.00 14.44 -6.81
CA MET A 155 -2.27 13.03 -7.12
C MET A 155 -3.52 12.52 -6.39
N LEU A 156 -3.67 12.87 -5.11
CA LEU A 156 -4.85 12.55 -4.31
C LEU A 156 -6.13 13.10 -4.97
N ASP A 157 -6.09 14.35 -5.43
CA ASP A 157 -7.21 14.99 -6.14
C ASP A 157 -7.58 14.26 -7.44
N ARG A 158 -6.58 13.75 -8.19
CA ARG A 158 -6.84 12.94 -9.40
C ARG A 158 -7.46 11.58 -9.08
N MET A 159 -7.08 10.97 -7.95
CA MET A 159 -7.67 9.71 -7.49
C MET A 159 -9.13 9.89 -7.06
N GLY A 160 -9.44 11.03 -6.41
CA GLY A 160 -10.81 11.43 -6.07
C GLY A 160 -11.56 10.37 -5.25
N ASP A 161 -12.82 10.14 -5.60
CA ASP A 161 -13.71 9.15 -4.95
C ASP A 161 -13.29 7.69 -5.18
N ARG A 162 -12.32 7.45 -6.06
CA ARG A 162 -11.75 6.12 -6.32
C ARG A 162 -10.57 5.78 -5.42
N LEU A 163 -10.13 6.70 -4.55
CA LEU A 163 -9.14 6.37 -3.53
C LEU A 163 -9.71 5.32 -2.56
N GLY A 164 -9.13 4.13 -2.53
CA GLY A 164 -9.62 3.00 -1.72
C GLY A 164 -8.69 2.59 -0.59
N HIS A 165 -7.43 3.03 -0.64
CA HIS A 165 -6.39 2.60 0.30
C HIS A 165 -5.26 3.62 0.35
N VAL A 166 -4.61 3.75 1.51
CA VAL A 166 -3.53 4.73 1.72
C VAL A 166 -2.39 4.08 2.47
N HIS A 167 -1.19 4.13 1.92
CA HIS A 167 0.04 3.83 2.63
C HIS A 167 0.64 5.14 3.14
N ILE A 168 0.57 5.35 4.46
CA ILE A 168 1.12 6.52 5.11
C ILE A 168 2.57 6.24 5.52
N ALA A 169 3.46 6.99 4.88
CA ALA A 169 4.90 6.98 5.08
C ALA A 169 5.46 8.34 4.64
N ASP A 170 6.63 8.72 5.13
CA ASP A 170 7.27 9.97 4.75
C ASP A 170 8.53 9.74 3.90
N GLY A 171 9.03 10.78 3.27
CA GLY A 171 10.21 10.72 2.43
C GLY A 171 10.75 12.11 2.06
N ASN A 172 12.05 12.16 1.75
CA ASN A 172 12.77 13.40 1.40
C ASN A 172 12.97 13.55 -0.12
N GLY A 173 12.34 12.69 -0.93
CA GLY A 173 12.48 12.70 -2.39
C GLY A 173 13.85 12.22 -2.91
N SER A 174 14.51 11.37 -2.12
CA SER A 174 15.72 10.68 -2.54
C SER A 174 15.43 9.67 -3.67
N ALA A 175 16.47 9.20 -4.37
CA ALA A 175 16.33 8.12 -5.36
C ALA A 175 16.03 6.75 -4.72
N LYS A 176 16.12 6.66 -3.39
CA LYS A 176 15.68 5.50 -2.61
C LYS A 176 14.27 5.79 -2.12
N ASP A 177 13.49 4.73 -2.14
CA ASP A 177 12.22 4.66 -1.46
C ASP A 177 12.48 4.44 0.04
N GLU A 178 12.19 5.47 0.85
CA GLU A 178 12.71 5.60 2.22
C GLU A 178 11.75 5.03 3.27
N HIS A 179 10.44 5.20 3.07
CA HIS A 179 9.38 4.83 4.01
C HIS A 179 9.68 5.32 5.44
N LEU A 180 9.95 6.61 5.61
CA LEU A 180 10.21 7.20 6.91
C LEU A 180 8.93 7.25 7.76
N VAL A 181 9.09 7.38 9.07
CA VAL A 181 7.97 7.65 9.99
C VAL A 181 7.29 8.97 9.57
N PRO A 182 5.95 9.03 9.45
CA PRO A 182 5.20 10.26 9.16
C PRO A 182 5.63 11.44 10.04
N GLY A 183 6.01 12.56 9.41
CA GLY A 183 6.52 13.75 10.09
C GLY A 183 8.05 13.82 10.18
N ARG A 184 8.78 12.80 9.71
CA ARG A 184 10.25 12.79 9.66
C ARG A 184 10.84 13.04 8.26
N GLY A 185 9.99 13.34 7.28
CA GLY A 185 10.40 13.74 5.92
C GLY A 185 9.74 15.05 5.53
N THR A 186 9.41 15.19 4.24
CA THR A 186 8.84 16.41 3.67
C THR A 186 7.51 16.17 2.94
N GLN A 187 6.91 14.99 3.05
CA GLN A 187 5.61 14.72 2.45
C GLN A 187 4.49 15.36 3.28
N PRO A 188 3.38 15.77 2.65
CA PRO A 188 2.25 16.41 3.33
C PRO A 188 1.36 15.39 4.07
N CYS A 189 1.97 14.55 4.91
CA CYS A 189 1.28 13.45 5.62
C CYS A 189 0.11 13.96 6.46
N ALA A 190 0.29 15.07 7.18
CA ALA A 190 -0.74 15.65 8.05
C ALA A 190 -1.92 16.18 7.22
N GLU A 191 -1.64 16.84 6.10
CA GLU A 191 -2.63 17.41 5.20
C GLU A 191 -3.43 16.31 4.50
N VAL A 192 -2.77 15.24 4.02
CA VAL A 192 -3.45 14.07 3.45
C VAL A 192 -4.40 13.46 4.47
N LEU A 193 -3.93 13.17 5.69
CA LEU A 193 -4.79 12.58 6.74
C LEU A 193 -5.95 13.50 7.13
N GLY A 194 -5.71 14.80 7.22
CA GLY A 194 -6.76 15.80 7.48
C GLY A 194 -7.81 15.84 6.35
N HIS A 195 -7.38 15.72 5.10
CA HIS A 195 -8.28 15.62 3.95
C HIS A 195 -9.16 14.36 4.04
N LEU A 196 -8.56 13.18 4.26
CA LEU A 196 -9.29 11.91 4.37
C LEU A 196 -10.37 11.94 5.45
N ALA A 197 -10.09 12.56 6.59
CA ALA A 197 -11.04 12.68 7.69
C ALA A 197 -12.28 13.53 7.37
N THR A 198 -12.26 14.32 6.29
CA THR A 198 -13.37 15.20 5.88
C THR A 198 -13.97 14.84 4.52
N SER A 199 -13.33 13.95 3.77
CA SER A 199 -13.75 13.57 2.40
C SER A 199 -14.73 12.40 2.34
N GLY A 200 -15.06 11.79 3.49
CA GLY A 200 -15.89 10.58 3.55
C GLY A 200 -15.15 9.31 3.12
N PHE A 201 -13.82 9.33 3.13
CA PHE A 201 -12.98 8.16 2.83
C PHE A 201 -13.37 6.96 3.71
N ASP A 202 -13.68 5.83 3.06
CA ASP A 202 -14.14 4.60 3.70
C ASP A 202 -13.14 3.45 3.59
N GLY A 203 -11.93 3.74 3.10
CA GLY A 203 -10.84 2.78 2.95
C GLY A 203 -9.98 2.64 4.20
N HIS A 204 -8.80 2.03 4.04
CA HIS A 204 -7.84 1.86 5.13
C HIS A 204 -6.64 2.79 4.97
N VAL A 205 -6.15 3.31 6.11
CA VAL A 205 -4.86 4.00 6.22
C VAL A 205 -3.88 3.07 6.91
N VAL A 206 -2.86 2.63 6.18
CA VAL A 206 -1.85 1.67 6.63
C VAL A 206 -0.54 2.41 6.84
N VAL A 207 0.01 2.33 8.04
CA VAL A 207 1.38 2.78 8.31
C VAL A 207 2.37 1.83 7.64
N GLU A 208 3.02 2.27 6.56
CA GLU A 208 4.04 1.50 5.84
C GLU A 208 5.42 2.14 6.04
N VAL A 209 6.06 1.84 7.18
CA VAL A 209 7.36 2.43 7.54
C VAL A 209 8.49 1.41 7.54
N ASN A 210 9.67 1.83 7.09
CA ASN A 210 10.88 1.03 7.09
C ASN A 210 11.65 1.19 8.39
N THR A 211 11.49 0.19 9.27
CA THR A 211 12.18 0.16 10.57
C THR A 211 13.51 -0.62 10.53
N ARG A 212 14.11 -0.89 9.35
CA ARG A 212 15.33 -1.73 9.25
C ARG A 212 16.56 -1.09 9.91
N ARG A 213 16.54 0.23 10.10
CA ARG A 213 17.63 0.97 10.76
C ARG A 213 17.52 0.99 12.28
N ALA A 214 16.39 0.55 12.85
CA ALA A 214 16.23 0.47 14.29
C ALA A 214 17.26 -0.51 14.89
N MET A 215 17.99 -0.05 15.89
CA MET A 215 19.07 -0.78 16.55
C MET A 215 18.55 -1.75 17.62
N SER A 216 17.26 -1.67 17.96
CA SER A 216 16.62 -2.55 18.95
C SER A 216 15.13 -2.78 18.65
N SER A 217 14.56 -3.81 19.28
CA SER A 217 13.10 -4.02 19.26
C SER A 217 12.33 -2.86 19.90
N ALA A 218 12.90 -2.19 20.90
CA ALA A 218 12.26 -1.08 21.59
C ALA A 218 12.19 0.16 20.69
N GLU A 219 13.26 0.45 19.95
CA GLU A 219 13.29 1.53 18.97
C GLU A 219 12.31 1.27 17.82
N ARG A 220 12.27 0.04 17.30
CA ARG A 220 11.28 -0.36 16.30
C ARG A 220 9.84 -0.17 16.78
N GLU A 221 9.58 -0.53 18.03
CA GLU A 221 8.25 -0.35 18.64
C GLU A 221 7.92 1.14 18.84
N ALA A 222 8.89 1.96 19.23
CA ALA A 222 8.73 3.40 19.36
C ALA A 222 8.42 4.07 18.01
N ASP A 223 9.14 3.71 16.94
CA ASP A 223 8.87 4.22 15.59
C ASP A 223 7.45 3.89 15.13
N LEU A 224 6.99 2.65 15.35
CA LEU A 224 5.63 2.22 15.02
C LEU A 224 4.57 2.89 15.89
N ALA A 225 4.87 3.15 17.16
CA ALA A 225 3.98 3.87 18.07
C ALA A 225 3.85 5.34 17.67
N GLU A 226 4.96 5.99 17.32
CA GLU A 226 5.00 7.37 16.83
C GLU A 226 4.20 7.52 15.54
N ALA A 227 4.43 6.63 14.56
CA ALA A 227 3.69 6.64 13.31
C ALA A 227 2.17 6.46 13.52
N LEU A 228 1.75 5.54 14.40
CA LEU A 228 0.33 5.35 14.73
C LEU A 228 -0.26 6.59 15.42
N ALA A 229 0.46 7.17 16.38
CA ALA A 229 0.02 8.36 17.10
C ALA A 229 -0.13 9.57 16.18
N PHE A 230 0.84 9.81 15.29
CA PHE A 230 0.75 10.82 14.24
C PHE A 230 -0.48 10.60 13.37
N THR A 231 -0.65 9.37 12.89
CA THR A 231 -1.75 9.02 11.98
C THR A 231 -3.11 9.28 12.62
N ARG A 232 -3.31 8.81 13.86
CA ARG A 232 -4.56 9.02 14.61
C ARG A 232 -4.81 10.47 14.97
N LEU A 233 -3.76 11.21 15.33
CA LEU A 233 -3.88 12.65 15.63
C LEU A 233 -4.47 13.39 14.43
N HIS A 234 -3.92 13.18 13.24
CA HIS A 234 -4.34 13.93 12.06
C HIS A 234 -5.63 13.40 11.42
N LEU A 235 -6.01 12.14 11.64
CA LEU A 235 -7.35 11.63 11.31
C LEU A 235 -8.44 12.11 12.29
N GLY A 236 -8.11 12.29 13.57
CA GLY A 236 -9.07 12.67 14.62
C GLY A 236 -9.22 14.18 14.84
N ALA A 237 -8.21 14.99 14.49
CA ALA A 237 -8.19 16.43 14.80
C ALA A 237 -9.22 17.28 14.04
N THR A 238 -9.78 16.78 12.94
CA THR A 238 -10.81 17.47 12.15
C THR A 238 -12.24 17.12 12.56
N ALA A 239 -12.47 15.96 13.20
CA ALA A 239 -13.79 15.55 13.68
C ALA A 239 -14.33 16.39 14.85
N HIS A 240 -13.46 17.16 15.53
CA HIS A 240 -13.81 18.02 16.67
C HIS A 240 -13.88 19.52 16.35
N ARG A 241 -13.83 19.90 15.06
CA ARG A 241 -13.94 21.31 14.62
C ARG A 241 -15.24 21.64 13.86
N SER A 242 -16.21 20.73 13.85
CA SER A 242 -17.56 20.93 13.30
C SER A 242 -18.58 21.35 14.36
#